data_AF-A0A6A6I1J1-F1
#
_entry.id   AF-A0A6A6I1J1-F1
#
_cell.length_a   1.000
_cell.length_b   1.000
_cell.length_c   1.000
_cell.angle_alpha   90.00
_cell.angle_beta   90.00
_cell.angle_gamma   90.00
#
_symmetry.space_group_name_H-M   'P 1'
#
loop_
_entity.id
_entity.type
_entity.pdbx_description
1 polymer ?
#
loop_
_entity_poly.entity_id
_entity_poly.type
_entity_poly.pdbx_seq_one_letter_code
_entity_poly.pdbx_strand_id
1 'polypeptide(L)'
;MASVSGSSDGTGSDTTVTMATSAPSTTGSVASDTTVTGAEAATTTPGNANISVRSYFYILPYPLPAGTPVPYTPGLPNVNPLNYPPHAFEPTSTLVLTSTSKVFIDIRIFKRIQPSDPELPNDGGHRERLEWAFAGKSTSYAIPDPHATPQHAGGGQGQEQGRQWVGPVQHAIWSHWVDSRYPVGAIAPKDEGTMYPVSATQTLEHGSSINPYTGAMMSYEEMWLDVPVQTCFPSTSKFSIVLVLDAPEAKVRGVVIRLGQYCQGIIVRDAVSTIERWGFEEKKGKNGKVVGGDWKRVARIGDDFLPCATTFQPEILTVGGRVRYGNHEWFVDEKVEWQDVMGQ
;
A
#
# COMPACT_ATOMS: atom_id res chain seq x y z
N MET A 1 -45.66 -47.09 -2.30
CA MET A 1 -46.41 -47.88 -1.30
C MET A 1 -45.63 -47.76 0.00
N ALA A 2 -46.14 -46.95 0.93
CA ALA A 2 -46.69 -47.39 2.22
C ALA A 2 -45.56 -47.84 3.19
N SER A 3 -45.43 -47.37 4.42
CA SER A 3 -46.30 -46.59 5.29
C SER A 3 -45.64 -46.54 6.68
N VAL A 4 -45.81 -45.43 7.42
CA VAL A 4 -46.18 -45.39 8.88
C VAL A 4 -45.08 -45.81 9.87
N SER A 5 -44.86 -45.25 11.06
CA SER A 5 -45.22 -44.04 11.83
C SER A 5 -44.62 -44.27 13.23
N GLY A 6 -44.30 -43.24 14.01
CA GLY A 6 -44.09 -43.44 15.45
C GLY A 6 -43.56 -42.22 16.19
N SER A 7 -44.49 -41.44 16.74
CA SER A 7 -44.30 -40.32 17.66
C SER A 7 -44.14 -40.80 19.11
N SER A 8 -43.37 -40.07 19.93
CA SER A 8 -43.80 -39.74 21.30
C SER A 8 -42.96 -38.60 21.89
N ASP A 9 -43.65 -37.52 22.25
CA ASP A 9 -43.20 -36.44 23.12
C ASP A 9 -42.97 -36.91 24.56
N GLY A 10 -42.14 -36.18 25.32
CA GLY A 10 -41.99 -36.38 26.76
C GLY A 10 -40.96 -35.45 27.42
N THR A 11 -41.43 -34.29 27.85
CA THR A 11 -40.77 -33.21 28.60
C THR A 11 -40.14 -33.64 29.93
N GLY A 12 -39.00 -33.05 30.29
CA GLY A 12 -38.42 -33.08 31.64
C GLY A 12 -37.43 -31.94 31.84
N SER A 13 -37.86 -30.91 32.57
CA SER A 13 -37.09 -29.76 33.04
C SER A 13 -35.99 -30.17 34.01
N ASP A 14 -34.81 -29.54 33.95
CA ASP A 14 -34.08 -29.29 35.20
C ASP A 14 -33.38 -27.93 35.20
N THR A 15 -33.53 -27.27 36.33
CA THR A 15 -33.23 -25.87 36.61
C THR A 15 -32.14 -25.86 37.66
N THR A 16 -30.94 -25.36 37.36
CA THR A 16 -29.96 -25.08 38.43
C THR A 16 -29.44 -23.66 38.33
N VAL A 17 -29.96 -22.87 39.27
CA VAL A 17 -29.54 -21.54 39.70
C VAL A 17 -28.24 -21.68 40.50
N THR A 18 -27.26 -20.81 40.26
CA THR A 18 -26.23 -20.50 41.26
C THR A 18 -26.02 -19.00 41.34
N MET A 19 -26.31 -18.49 42.55
CA MET A 19 -26.23 -17.10 42.97
C MET A 19 -24.80 -16.64 43.25
N ALA A 20 -24.59 -15.35 43.09
CA ALA A 20 -23.40 -14.59 43.43
C ALA A 20 -23.15 -14.51 44.95
N THR A 21 -21.88 -14.32 45.32
CA THR A 21 -21.49 -13.74 46.61
C THR A 21 -20.37 -12.71 46.41
N SER A 22 -20.56 -11.57 47.04
CA SER A 22 -19.76 -10.34 47.00
C SER A 22 -18.54 -10.32 47.92
N ALA A 23 -17.55 -9.51 47.48
CA ALA A 23 -16.38 -8.86 48.10
C ALA A 23 -16.14 -8.87 49.63
N PRO A 24 -14.89 -8.54 50.01
CA PRO A 24 -14.68 -7.19 50.56
C PRO A 24 -13.53 -6.40 49.91
N SER A 25 -13.69 -5.09 50.01
CA SER A 25 -12.82 -3.98 49.60
C SER A 25 -11.64 -3.73 50.54
N THR A 26 -10.54 -3.16 50.01
CA THR A 26 -9.85 -1.98 50.60
C THR A 26 -8.91 -1.32 49.58
N THR A 27 -9.20 -0.04 49.28
CA THR A 27 -8.30 1.14 49.13
C THR A 27 -6.89 0.94 48.54
N GLY A 28 -6.39 1.68 47.57
CA GLY A 28 -6.80 2.94 46.94
C GLY A 28 -5.53 3.62 46.42
N SER A 29 -5.51 4.05 45.16
CA SER A 29 -4.61 5.10 44.70
C SER A 29 -5.18 5.68 43.42
N VAL A 30 -5.39 6.99 43.48
CA VAL A 30 -6.00 7.85 42.47
C VAL A 30 -4.95 8.17 41.42
N ALA A 31 -5.22 7.83 40.16
CA ALA A 31 -4.48 8.38 39.02
C ALA A 31 -5.50 8.87 37.98
N SER A 32 -5.78 10.16 38.11
CA SER A 32 -6.21 11.12 37.09
C SER A 32 -6.62 10.56 35.72
N ASP A 33 -7.93 10.59 35.55
CA ASP A 33 -8.66 10.78 34.29
C ASP A 33 -7.90 11.75 33.36
N THR A 34 -7.29 11.21 32.31
CA THR A 34 -6.77 11.98 31.19
C THR A 34 -7.60 11.59 29.99
N THR A 35 -8.67 12.34 29.77
CA THR A 35 -9.32 12.50 28.48
C THR A 35 -8.26 12.68 27.40
N VAL A 36 -8.07 11.66 26.56
CA VAL A 36 -7.32 11.76 25.31
C VAL A 36 -8.20 12.53 24.33
N THR A 37 -8.21 13.85 24.48
CA THR A 37 -8.72 14.77 23.46
C THR A 37 -7.63 14.99 22.42
N GLY A 38 -7.94 14.69 21.16
CA GLY A 38 -7.20 15.16 20.00
C GLY A 38 -6.29 14.12 19.37
N ALA A 39 -6.85 13.25 18.53
CA ALA A 39 -6.10 12.81 17.37
C ALA A 39 -5.78 14.07 16.56
N GLU A 40 -4.51 14.46 16.53
CA GLU A 40 -4.02 15.51 15.63
C GLU A 40 -4.45 15.11 14.21
N ALA A 41 -5.39 15.86 13.62
CA ALA A 41 -5.82 15.62 12.26
C ALA A 41 -4.60 15.74 11.36
N ALA A 42 -4.17 14.61 10.77
CA ALA A 42 -3.08 14.60 9.82
C ALA A 42 -3.34 15.69 8.77
N THR A 43 -2.39 16.60 8.60
CA THR A 43 -2.52 17.74 7.69
C THR A 43 -2.64 17.23 6.25
N THR A 44 -3.86 17.24 5.71
CA THR A 44 -4.14 16.86 4.32
C THR A 44 -3.66 17.97 3.40
N THR A 45 -2.48 17.79 2.80
CA THR A 45 -1.95 18.70 1.78
C THR A 45 -1.77 17.97 0.46
N PRO A 46 -2.10 18.58 -0.69
CA PRO A 46 -1.87 17.95 -2.00
C PRO A 46 -0.44 17.49 -2.24
N GLY A 47 0.55 18.18 -1.65
CA GLY A 47 1.98 17.82 -1.73
C GLY A 47 2.33 16.49 -1.05
N ASN A 48 1.43 15.92 -0.24
CA ASN A 48 1.63 14.61 0.36
C ASN A 48 1.28 13.44 -0.56
N ALA A 49 0.48 13.69 -1.60
CA ALA A 49 0.01 12.65 -2.51
C ALA A 49 1.09 12.29 -3.53
N ASN A 50 1.20 11.00 -3.82
CA ASN A 50 2.22 10.47 -4.70
C ASN A 50 1.73 9.20 -5.42
N ILE A 51 2.14 9.06 -6.69
CA ILE A 51 2.00 7.83 -7.46
C ILE A 51 3.42 7.37 -7.77
N SER A 52 3.78 6.15 -7.37
CA SER A 52 5.07 5.56 -7.71
C SER A 52 4.89 4.25 -8.47
N VAL A 53 5.76 4.03 -9.44
CA VAL A 53 5.93 2.75 -10.12
C VAL A 53 7.32 2.20 -9.81
N ARG A 54 7.41 0.90 -9.56
CA ARG A 54 8.72 0.27 -9.32
C ARG A 54 9.40 -0.01 -10.66
N SER A 55 10.58 0.59 -10.85
CA SER A 55 11.39 0.44 -12.05
C SER A 55 12.19 -0.86 -12.04
N TYR A 56 12.66 -1.28 -10.86
CA TYR A 56 13.33 -2.56 -10.65
C TYR A 56 13.35 -2.96 -9.17
N PHE A 57 13.65 -4.25 -8.96
CA PHE A 57 13.85 -4.85 -7.65
C PHE A 57 15.11 -5.74 -7.65
N TYR A 58 15.98 -5.56 -6.67
CA TYR A 58 17.13 -6.43 -6.41
C TYR A 58 17.03 -7.07 -5.04
N ILE A 59 17.17 -8.40 -4.99
CA ILE A 59 17.44 -9.13 -3.75
C ILE A 59 18.95 -9.12 -3.54
N LEU A 60 19.40 -8.68 -2.38
CA LEU A 60 20.80 -8.64 -1.96
C LEU A 60 21.05 -9.63 -0.80
N PRO A 61 22.29 -10.11 -0.60
CA PRO A 61 22.61 -10.98 0.52
C PRO A 61 22.35 -10.31 1.87
N TYR A 62 22.04 -11.11 2.89
CA TYR A 62 21.89 -10.64 4.27
C TYR A 62 22.72 -11.49 5.24
N PRO A 63 23.59 -10.88 6.07
CA PRO A 63 24.01 -9.48 5.99
C PRO A 63 24.78 -9.21 4.68
N LEU A 64 24.86 -7.95 4.27
CA LEU A 64 25.70 -7.57 3.13
C LEU A 64 27.18 -7.87 3.43
N PRO A 65 27.95 -8.41 2.46
CA PRO A 65 29.38 -8.57 2.61
C PRO A 65 30.07 -7.24 2.95
N ALA A 66 31.12 -7.29 3.77
CA ALA A 66 31.88 -6.10 4.17
C ALA A 66 32.42 -5.36 2.94
N GLY A 67 32.32 -4.03 2.95
CA GLY A 67 32.76 -3.17 1.84
C GLY A 67 31.79 -3.11 0.66
N THR A 68 30.62 -3.77 0.73
CA THR A 68 29.57 -3.59 -0.28
C THR A 68 29.05 -2.14 -0.23
N PRO A 69 29.04 -1.40 -1.35
CA PRO A 69 28.47 -0.07 -1.37
C PRO A 69 26.96 -0.12 -1.12
N VAL A 70 26.45 0.78 -0.29
CA VAL A 70 25.00 0.96 -0.08
C VAL A 70 24.65 2.44 -0.32
N PRO A 71 23.72 2.76 -1.21
CA PRO A 71 23.06 1.82 -2.12
C PRO A 71 24.03 1.19 -3.14
N TYR A 72 23.73 -0.03 -3.56
CA TYR A 72 24.51 -0.89 -4.42
C TYR A 72 24.29 -0.59 -5.90
N THR A 73 23.03 -0.59 -6.33
CA THR A 73 22.65 -0.54 -7.75
C THR A 73 23.09 0.72 -8.52
N PRO A 74 23.22 1.92 -7.93
CA PRO A 74 23.75 3.08 -8.67
C PRO A 74 25.20 2.92 -9.15
N GLY A 75 25.96 1.99 -8.56
CA GLY A 75 27.33 1.70 -8.96
C GLY A 75 27.45 0.78 -10.18
N LEU A 76 26.37 0.10 -10.58
CA LEU A 76 26.40 -0.89 -11.66
C LEU A 76 26.57 -0.23 -13.05
N PRO A 77 27.28 -0.87 -13.99
CA PRO A 77 28.04 -2.11 -13.83
C PRO A 77 29.46 -1.91 -13.26
N ASN A 78 29.88 -0.67 -13.06
CA ASN A 78 31.28 -0.29 -12.78
C ASN A 78 31.77 -0.78 -11.41
N VAL A 79 30.90 -0.79 -10.41
CA VAL A 79 31.16 -1.28 -9.05
C VAL A 79 30.19 -2.43 -8.78
N ASN A 80 30.66 -3.67 -9.03
CA ASN A 80 29.82 -4.87 -8.97
C ASN A 80 30.47 -6.00 -8.13
N PRO A 81 30.84 -5.77 -6.86
CA PRO A 81 31.54 -6.77 -6.05
C PRO A 81 30.72 -8.03 -5.76
N LEU A 82 29.39 -7.95 -5.88
CA LEU A 82 28.50 -9.09 -5.71
C LEU A 82 28.18 -9.82 -7.02
N ASN A 83 28.75 -9.38 -8.15
CA ASN A 83 28.57 -9.97 -9.48
C ASN A 83 27.09 -10.14 -9.90
N TYR A 84 26.26 -9.15 -9.59
CA TYR A 84 24.87 -9.10 -10.08
C TYR A 84 24.83 -8.77 -11.58
N PRO A 85 23.75 -9.15 -12.28
CA PRO A 85 23.52 -8.70 -13.64
C PRO A 85 23.63 -7.17 -13.77
N PRO A 86 24.25 -6.65 -14.84
CA PRO A 86 24.44 -5.21 -15.02
C PRO A 86 23.14 -4.48 -15.37
N HIS A 87 22.09 -5.21 -15.74
CA HIS A 87 20.80 -4.67 -16.14
C HIS A 87 19.74 -5.06 -15.11
N ALA A 88 19.10 -4.03 -14.56
CA ALA A 88 18.00 -4.19 -13.63
C ALA A 88 16.77 -4.82 -14.30
N PHE A 89 16.00 -5.56 -13.51
CA PHE A 89 14.78 -6.21 -13.95
C PHE A 89 13.64 -5.96 -12.96
N GLU A 90 12.42 -5.91 -13.47
CA GLU A 90 11.20 -5.74 -12.69
C GLU A 90 10.22 -6.87 -13.06
N PRO A 91 10.05 -7.88 -12.18
CA PRO A 91 9.17 -9.03 -12.45
C PRO A 91 7.68 -8.69 -12.39
N THR A 92 7.31 -7.56 -11.81
CA THR A 92 5.91 -7.22 -11.53
C THR A 92 5.48 -5.91 -12.20
N SER A 93 4.19 -5.74 -12.40
CA SER A 93 3.59 -4.44 -12.62
C SER A 93 3.21 -3.86 -11.26
N THR A 94 4.17 -3.19 -10.61
CA THR A 94 3.96 -2.52 -9.31
C THR A 94 3.47 -1.10 -9.51
N LEU A 95 2.40 -0.76 -8.79
CA LEU A 95 1.88 0.60 -8.69
C LEU A 95 1.54 0.87 -7.23
N VAL A 96 2.05 1.98 -6.70
CA VAL A 96 1.76 2.47 -5.36
C VAL A 96 0.99 3.79 -5.49
N LEU A 97 -0.13 3.89 -4.80
CA LEU A 97 -0.84 5.16 -4.61
C LEU A 97 -0.72 5.56 -3.15
N THR A 98 -0.19 6.75 -2.88
CA THR A 98 -0.17 7.37 -1.55
C THR A 98 -1.07 8.59 -1.56
N SER A 99 -2.14 8.56 -0.78
CA SER A 99 -3.12 9.65 -0.61
C SER A 99 -2.55 10.86 0.13
N THR A 100 -3.32 11.95 0.18
CA THR A 100 -2.89 13.19 0.88
C THR A 100 -2.78 13.01 2.40
N SER A 101 -3.54 12.09 2.99
CA SER A 101 -3.44 11.72 4.41
C SER A 101 -2.45 10.57 4.70
N LYS A 102 -1.57 10.26 3.74
CA LYS A 102 -0.56 9.19 3.82
C LYS A 102 -1.13 7.78 4.01
N VAL A 103 -2.39 7.55 3.63
CA VAL A 103 -2.86 6.18 3.36
C VAL A 103 -2.24 5.74 2.04
N PHE A 104 -1.60 4.57 2.02
CA PHE A 104 -1.04 4.00 0.81
C PHE A 104 -1.70 2.68 0.44
N ILE A 105 -1.60 2.32 -0.84
CA ILE A 105 -1.89 0.99 -1.37
C ILE A 105 -0.80 0.61 -2.37
N ASP A 106 -0.11 -0.50 -2.11
CA ASP A 106 0.89 -1.12 -2.98
C ASP A 106 0.29 -2.42 -3.54
N ILE A 107 0.24 -2.54 -4.87
CA ILE A 107 -0.21 -3.75 -5.54
C ILE A 107 0.88 -4.18 -6.52
N ARG A 108 1.40 -5.39 -6.32
CA ARG A 108 2.46 -6.03 -7.10
C ARG A 108 1.88 -7.26 -7.80
N ILE A 109 1.68 -7.14 -9.11
CA ILE A 109 1.14 -8.24 -9.94
C ILE A 109 2.28 -8.74 -10.81
N PHE A 110 2.59 -10.03 -10.79
CA PHE A 110 3.57 -10.59 -11.73
C PHE A 110 3.19 -10.25 -13.18
N LYS A 111 4.18 -9.80 -13.96
CA LYS A 111 4.05 -9.70 -15.42
C LYS A 111 3.81 -11.10 -16.00
N ARG A 112 3.58 -11.18 -17.31
CA ARG A 112 3.36 -12.46 -18.02
C ARG A 112 4.39 -13.50 -17.57
N ILE A 113 3.92 -14.66 -17.11
CA ILE A 113 4.78 -15.78 -16.73
C ILE A 113 5.03 -16.62 -17.98
N GLN A 114 3.98 -16.86 -18.76
CA GLN A 114 4.04 -17.54 -20.05
C GLN A 114 3.73 -16.56 -21.20
N PRO A 115 4.26 -16.79 -22.42
CA PRO A 115 3.97 -15.94 -23.58
C PRO A 115 2.47 -15.81 -23.92
N SER A 116 1.69 -16.85 -23.61
CA SER A 116 0.23 -16.88 -23.82
C SER A 116 -0.56 -16.13 -22.76
N ASP A 117 0.05 -15.76 -21.63
CA ASP A 117 -0.64 -15.06 -20.57
C ASP A 117 -1.03 -13.64 -21.00
N PRO A 118 -2.19 -13.12 -20.52
CA PRO A 118 -2.44 -11.70 -20.64
C PRO A 118 -1.40 -10.89 -19.85
N GLU A 119 -1.18 -9.64 -20.28
CA GLU A 119 -0.24 -8.70 -19.62
C GLU A 119 -0.53 -8.64 -18.12
N LEU A 120 -1.79 -8.35 -17.78
CA LEU A 120 -2.32 -8.41 -16.43
C LEU A 120 -3.63 -9.20 -16.44
N PRO A 121 -3.91 -10.01 -15.40
CA PRO A 121 -5.21 -10.64 -15.23
C PRO A 121 -6.30 -9.59 -14.98
N ASN A 122 -7.45 -9.71 -15.64
CA ASN A 122 -8.56 -8.73 -15.52
C ASN A 122 -9.96 -9.34 -15.34
N ASP A 123 -10.06 -10.67 -15.39
CA ASP A 123 -11.30 -11.44 -15.30
C ASP A 123 -11.29 -12.38 -14.08
N GLY A 124 -10.72 -11.92 -12.96
CA GLY A 124 -10.61 -12.69 -11.71
C GLY A 124 -9.30 -13.47 -11.59
N GLY A 125 -8.69 -13.89 -12.70
CA GLY A 125 -7.28 -14.32 -12.82
C GLY A 125 -6.81 -15.47 -11.91
N HIS A 126 -5.63 -16.02 -12.21
CA HIS A 126 -4.94 -16.91 -11.29
C HIS A 126 -4.43 -16.13 -10.08
N ARG A 127 -4.74 -16.60 -8.85
CA ARG A 127 -4.36 -15.93 -7.61
C ARG A 127 -2.84 -15.85 -7.43
N GLU A 128 -2.12 -16.80 -8.02
CA GLU A 128 -0.66 -16.89 -8.05
C GLU A 128 -0.02 -15.74 -8.85
N ARG A 129 -0.78 -14.99 -9.66
CA ARG A 129 -0.28 -13.77 -10.32
C ARG A 129 -0.16 -12.59 -9.35
N LEU A 130 -0.78 -12.65 -8.18
CA LEU A 130 -0.59 -11.65 -7.13
C LEU A 130 0.69 -11.97 -6.35
N GLU A 131 1.73 -11.17 -6.52
CA GLU A 131 2.97 -11.33 -5.76
C GLU A 131 2.76 -10.84 -4.32
N TRP A 132 2.21 -9.63 -4.19
CA TRP A 132 1.87 -9.02 -2.92
C TRP A 132 0.92 -7.85 -3.15
N ALA A 133 -0.04 -7.64 -2.25
CA ALA A 133 -0.74 -6.37 -2.16
C ALA A 133 -1.04 -6.03 -0.72
N PHE A 134 -0.84 -4.77 -0.36
CA PHE A 134 -1.02 -4.29 1.01
C PHE A 134 -1.34 -2.80 1.02
N ALA A 135 -2.01 -2.38 2.08
CA ALA A 135 -2.45 -1.01 2.27
C ALA A 135 -2.38 -0.63 3.75
N GLY A 136 -2.16 0.64 4.03
CA GLY A 136 -1.99 1.12 5.39
C GLY A 136 -1.55 2.57 5.46
N LYS A 137 -0.81 2.93 6.51
CA LYS A 137 -0.28 4.28 6.70
C LYS A 137 1.23 4.29 6.50
N SER A 138 1.72 5.31 5.81
CA SER A 138 3.16 5.56 5.64
C SER A 138 3.60 6.76 6.48
N THR A 139 4.82 6.68 7.01
CA THR A 139 5.48 7.79 7.70
C THR A 139 6.92 7.84 7.26
N SER A 140 7.47 9.04 7.04
CA SER A 140 8.89 9.22 6.77
C SER A 140 9.46 10.43 7.47
N TYR A 141 10.76 10.40 7.73
CA TYR A 141 11.50 11.51 8.33
C TYR A 141 12.92 11.55 7.78
N ALA A 142 13.48 12.76 7.68
CA ALA A 142 14.84 12.93 7.19
C ALA A 142 15.86 12.35 8.17
N ILE A 143 16.91 11.73 7.63
CA ILE A 143 18.05 11.20 8.38
C ILE A 143 19.36 11.65 7.70
N PRO A 144 20.49 11.71 8.43
CA PRO A 144 21.81 11.74 7.79
C PRO A 144 21.99 10.51 6.89
N ASP A 145 22.74 10.64 5.80
CA ASP A 145 23.11 9.49 4.97
C ASP A 145 23.92 8.49 5.82
N PRO A 146 23.38 7.29 6.12
CA PRO A 146 24.04 6.32 7.00
C PRO A 146 25.30 5.70 6.36
N HIS A 147 25.52 5.94 5.07
CA HIS A 147 26.66 5.41 4.31
C HIS A 147 27.54 6.51 3.73
N ALA A 148 27.40 7.74 4.19
CA ALA A 148 28.37 8.79 3.89
C ALA A 148 29.75 8.41 4.44
N THR A 149 30.77 8.40 3.58
CA THR A 149 32.16 8.30 4.02
C THR A 149 32.53 9.59 4.77
N PRO A 150 33.14 9.51 5.97
CA PRO A 150 33.64 10.69 6.65
C PRO A 150 34.66 11.39 5.74
N GLN A 151 34.47 12.69 5.47
CA GLN A 151 35.52 13.49 4.87
C GLN A 151 36.70 13.50 5.85
N HIS A 152 37.79 12.81 5.51
CA HIS A 152 39.03 12.92 6.25
C HIS A 152 39.47 14.39 6.24
N ALA A 153 39.59 15.01 7.41
CA ALA A 153 40.06 16.39 7.60
C ALA A 153 41.57 16.56 7.34
N GLY A 154 42.15 15.80 6.41
CA GLY A 154 43.56 15.81 6.06
C GLY A 154 43.73 15.90 4.55
N GLY A 155 44.27 17.02 4.08
CA GLY A 155 44.48 17.31 2.66
C GLY A 155 45.28 16.22 1.94
N GLY A 156 44.61 15.52 1.03
CA GLY A 156 45.21 14.63 0.04
C GLY A 156 44.41 14.74 -1.25
N GLN A 157 45.08 15.09 -2.35
CA GLN A 157 44.48 15.28 -3.66
C GLN A 157 44.00 13.94 -4.22
N GLY A 158 42.73 13.65 -3.99
CA GLY A 158 42.01 12.48 -4.44
C GLY A 158 40.59 12.53 -3.88
N GLN A 159 39.84 13.57 -4.25
CA GLN A 159 38.44 13.70 -3.85
C GLN A 159 37.65 12.53 -4.46
N GLU A 160 37.39 11.48 -3.67
CA GLU A 160 36.15 10.73 -3.87
C GLU A 160 35.02 11.74 -3.66
N GLN A 161 34.42 12.21 -4.76
CA GLN A 161 33.22 13.04 -4.68
C GLN A 161 32.17 12.20 -3.97
N GLY A 162 31.94 12.49 -2.69
CA GLY A 162 30.89 11.85 -1.90
C GLY A 162 29.58 11.91 -2.68
N ARG A 163 28.84 10.80 -2.68
CA ARG A 163 27.55 10.72 -3.39
C ARG A 163 26.66 11.88 -2.94
N GLN A 164 26.23 12.70 -3.90
CA GLN A 164 25.35 13.83 -3.64
C GLN A 164 23.94 13.46 -4.10
N TRP A 165 23.00 13.47 -3.16
CA TRP A 165 21.58 13.24 -3.39
C TRP A 165 20.87 14.54 -3.77
N VAL A 166 19.78 14.47 -4.55
CA VAL A 166 19.02 15.68 -4.94
C VAL A 166 18.14 16.24 -3.82
N GLY A 167 18.07 15.54 -2.69
CA GLY A 167 17.29 15.89 -1.51
C GLY A 167 17.79 15.15 -0.27
N PRO A 168 17.14 15.33 0.90
CA PRO A 168 17.50 14.62 2.11
C PRO A 168 17.23 13.12 1.97
N VAL A 169 18.15 12.29 2.49
CA VAL A 169 17.88 10.87 2.73
C VAL A 169 16.79 10.77 3.79
N GLN A 170 15.85 9.83 3.61
CA GLN A 170 14.74 9.62 4.56
C GLN A 170 14.73 8.19 5.08
N HIS A 171 14.28 8.00 6.31
CA HIS A 171 13.80 6.71 6.79
C HIS A 171 12.29 6.67 6.59
N ALA A 172 11.78 5.63 5.93
CA ALA A 172 10.36 5.42 5.68
C ALA A 172 9.88 4.15 6.38
N ILE A 173 8.66 4.19 6.91
CA ILE A 173 8.00 3.09 7.62
C ILE A 173 6.60 2.95 7.04
N TRP A 174 6.21 1.70 6.73
CA TRP A 174 4.89 1.34 6.24
C TRP A 174 4.20 0.43 7.27
N SER A 175 3.11 0.93 7.86
CA SER A 175 2.29 0.16 8.80
C SER A 175 1.12 -0.47 8.08
N HIS A 176 1.12 -1.80 7.96
CA HIS A 176 0.14 -2.53 7.15
C HIS A 176 -1.17 -2.69 7.93
N TRP A 177 -2.26 -2.28 7.32
CA TRP A 177 -3.62 -2.46 7.82
C TRP A 177 -4.35 -3.62 7.14
N VAL A 178 -4.11 -3.75 5.83
CA VAL A 178 -4.57 -4.83 4.97
C VAL A 178 -3.35 -5.40 4.26
N ASP A 179 -3.21 -6.72 4.23
CA ASP A 179 -2.08 -7.38 3.58
C ASP A 179 -2.52 -8.73 2.99
N SER A 180 -2.22 -8.99 1.72
CA SER A 180 -2.62 -10.22 1.05
C SER A 180 -1.92 -11.47 1.57
N ARG A 181 -0.84 -11.33 2.35
CA ARG A 181 -0.07 -12.43 2.93
C ARG A 181 -0.46 -12.73 4.37
N TYR A 182 -1.18 -11.82 5.03
CA TYR A 182 -1.54 -11.94 6.44
C TYR A 182 -3.06 -11.83 6.61
N PRO A 183 -3.70 -12.79 7.30
CA PRO A 183 -5.15 -12.72 7.51
C PRO A 183 -5.53 -11.52 8.38
N VAL A 184 -6.79 -11.10 8.29
CA VAL A 184 -7.31 -10.00 9.12
C VAL A 184 -7.09 -10.30 10.60
N GLY A 185 -6.45 -9.37 11.31
CA GLY A 185 -6.10 -9.48 12.72
C GLY A 185 -4.70 -10.04 13.01
N ALA A 186 -3.99 -10.56 12.00
CA ALA A 186 -2.58 -10.89 12.15
C ALA A 186 -1.71 -9.61 12.15
N ILE A 187 -0.56 -9.70 12.80
CA ILE A 187 0.46 -8.64 12.80
C ILE A 187 1.37 -8.87 11.60
N ALA A 188 1.33 -7.95 10.64
CA ALA A 188 2.29 -7.94 9.54
C ALA A 188 3.72 -7.65 10.08
N PRO A 189 4.77 -8.22 9.48
CA PRO A 189 6.14 -7.88 9.79
C PRO A 189 6.40 -6.38 9.64
N LYS A 190 7.46 -5.93 10.31
CA LYS A 190 7.96 -4.57 10.14
C LYS A 190 8.36 -4.34 8.68
N ASP A 191 7.85 -3.26 8.09
CA ASP A 191 8.21 -2.80 6.75
C ASP A 191 8.78 -1.37 6.84
N GLU A 192 10.06 -1.23 6.51
CA GLU A 192 10.79 0.03 6.55
C GLU A 192 12.02 0.01 5.64
N GLY A 193 12.43 1.19 5.20
CA GLY A 193 13.56 1.34 4.28
C GLY A 193 14.20 2.72 4.36
N THR A 194 15.46 2.79 3.95
CA THR A 194 16.16 4.05 3.72
C THR A 194 15.94 4.49 2.28
N MET A 195 15.48 5.72 2.10
CA MET A 195 15.11 6.31 0.82
C MET A 195 16.19 7.30 0.37
N TYR A 196 16.86 7.00 -0.74
CA TYR A 196 17.88 7.83 -1.36
C TYR A 196 17.30 8.56 -2.58
N PRO A 197 17.17 9.90 -2.56
CA PRO A 197 16.61 10.63 -3.69
C PRO A 197 17.68 10.78 -4.78
N VAL A 198 17.57 9.92 -5.80
CA VAL A 198 18.51 9.81 -6.92
C VAL A 198 18.31 10.92 -7.94
N SER A 199 17.06 11.28 -8.23
CA SER A 199 16.71 12.40 -9.11
C SER A 199 15.38 13.02 -8.70
N ALA A 200 14.92 14.05 -9.42
CA ALA A 200 13.66 14.74 -9.12
C ALA A 200 12.43 13.82 -9.15
N THR A 201 12.52 12.67 -9.82
CA THR A 201 11.43 11.68 -9.91
C THR A 201 11.87 10.28 -9.53
N GLN A 202 13.10 10.07 -9.06
CA GLN A 202 13.60 8.74 -8.74
C GLN A 202 14.10 8.67 -7.31
N THR A 203 13.62 7.67 -6.59
CA THR A 203 14.04 7.37 -5.23
C THR A 203 14.42 5.90 -5.14
N LEU A 204 15.62 5.62 -4.66
CA LEU A 204 16.07 4.26 -4.41
C LEU A 204 15.80 3.93 -2.95
N GLU A 205 15.01 2.91 -2.71
CA GLU A 205 14.82 2.32 -1.40
C GLU A 205 15.86 1.23 -1.14
N HIS A 206 16.46 1.24 0.04
CA HIS A 206 17.24 0.13 0.57
C HIS A 206 16.62 -0.36 1.88
N GLY A 207 16.32 -1.65 1.96
CA GLY A 207 15.68 -2.23 3.14
C GLY A 207 16.13 -3.66 3.39
N SER A 208 15.50 -4.29 4.37
CA SER A 208 15.68 -5.72 4.65
C SER A 208 14.37 -6.33 5.11
N SER A 209 14.06 -7.53 4.62
CA SER A 209 12.81 -8.23 4.92
C SER A 209 13.00 -9.73 4.87
N ILE A 210 12.00 -10.48 5.34
CA ILE A 210 11.96 -11.93 5.21
C ILE A 210 11.55 -12.26 3.79
N ASN A 211 12.36 -13.05 3.08
CA ASN A 211 11.99 -13.59 1.80
C ASN A 211 10.81 -14.58 1.98
N PRO A 212 9.64 -14.34 1.38
CA PRO A 212 8.44 -15.13 1.65
C PRO A 212 8.52 -16.58 1.17
N TYR A 213 9.44 -16.89 0.24
CA TYR A 213 9.59 -18.23 -0.33
C TYR A 213 10.61 -19.09 0.45
N THR A 214 11.61 -18.47 1.05
CA THR A 214 12.70 -19.18 1.76
C THR A 214 12.62 -19.03 3.27
N GLY A 215 11.89 -18.04 3.78
CA GLY A 215 11.85 -17.69 5.20
C GLY A 215 13.15 -17.06 5.72
N ALA A 216 14.15 -16.87 4.87
CA ALA A 216 15.42 -16.26 5.23
C ALA A 216 15.34 -14.73 5.13
N MET A 217 16.10 -14.02 5.98
CA MET A 217 16.30 -12.59 5.82
C MET A 217 17.04 -12.28 4.51
N MET A 218 16.63 -11.21 3.84
CA MET A 218 17.30 -10.66 2.68
C MET A 218 17.40 -9.14 2.82
N SER A 219 18.47 -8.55 2.29
CA SER A 219 18.49 -7.13 1.97
C SER A 219 17.87 -6.95 0.59
N TYR A 220 17.36 -5.76 0.30
CA TYR A 220 16.81 -5.48 -1.02
C TYR A 220 17.01 -4.03 -1.43
N GLU A 221 16.89 -3.79 -2.73
CA GLU A 221 16.80 -2.46 -3.31
C GLU A 221 15.62 -2.34 -4.26
N GLU A 222 14.83 -1.28 -4.12
CA GLU A 222 13.69 -0.96 -4.99
C GLU A 222 13.89 0.43 -5.58
N MET A 223 13.96 0.54 -6.93
CA MET A 223 13.98 1.85 -7.57
C MET A 223 12.57 2.30 -7.88
N TRP A 224 12.15 3.38 -7.25
CA TRP A 224 10.85 4.00 -7.43
C TRP A 224 10.93 5.17 -8.41
N LEU A 225 9.97 5.21 -9.34
CA LEU A 225 9.77 6.34 -10.25
C LEU A 225 8.43 7.00 -9.93
N ASP A 226 8.48 8.29 -9.61
CA ASP A 226 7.30 9.10 -9.37
C ASP A 226 6.62 9.50 -10.67
N VAL A 227 5.31 9.32 -10.70
CA VAL A 227 4.43 9.63 -11.82
C VAL A 227 3.54 10.82 -11.43
N PRO A 228 3.42 11.85 -12.30
CA PRO A 228 2.55 12.98 -12.01
C PRO A 228 1.09 12.56 -11.80
N VAL A 229 0.44 13.15 -10.80
CA VAL A 229 -1.01 13.07 -10.63
C VAL A 229 -1.67 13.92 -11.71
N GLN A 230 -2.56 13.33 -12.48
CA GLN A 230 -3.26 13.97 -13.60
C GLN A 230 -4.75 14.14 -13.29
N THR A 231 -5.39 15.06 -14.00
CA THR A 231 -6.85 15.22 -13.99
C THR A 231 -7.50 14.13 -14.86
N CYS A 232 -8.81 13.94 -14.71
CA CYS A 232 -9.59 13.03 -15.55
C CYS A 232 -10.71 13.81 -16.21
N PHE A 233 -10.76 13.84 -17.55
CA PHE A 233 -11.84 14.50 -18.27
C PHE A 233 -13.23 14.01 -17.80
N PRO A 234 -14.23 14.89 -17.64
CA PRO A 234 -14.22 16.33 -17.92
C PRO A 234 -13.69 17.21 -16.78
N SER A 235 -13.26 16.63 -15.67
CA SER A 235 -12.76 17.39 -14.52
C SER A 235 -11.46 18.11 -14.83
N THR A 236 -11.35 19.35 -14.37
CA THR A 236 -10.10 20.12 -14.31
C THR A 236 -9.40 20.00 -12.96
N SER A 237 -10.01 19.31 -12.01
CA SER A 237 -9.46 19.04 -10.68
C SER A 237 -8.89 17.63 -10.56
N LYS A 238 -7.86 17.51 -9.73
CA LYS A 238 -7.29 16.26 -9.25
C LYS A 238 -7.99 15.85 -7.96
N PHE A 239 -8.06 14.55 -7.71
CA PHE A 239 -8.73 13.99 -6.55
C PHE A 239 -7.84 12.98 -5.84
N SER A 240 -7.91 12.99 -4.51
CA SER A 240 -7.41 11.95 -3.63
C SER A 240 -8.58 11.49 -2.78
N ILE A 241 -9.01 10.24 -2.96
CA ILE A 241 -10.18 9.68 -2.31
C ILE A 241 -9.79 8.34 -1.71
N VAL A 242 -10.12 8.14 -0.44
CA VAL A 242 -9.87 6.89 0.28
C VAL A 242 -11.20 6.35 0.81
N LEU A 243 -11.50 5.11 0.46
CA LEU A 243 -12.57 4.32 1.08
C LEU A 243 -11.96 3.22 1.93
N VAL A 244 -12.47 3.03 3.14
CA VAL A 244 -12.00 2.00 4.07
C VAL A 244 -13.16 1.11 4.47
N LEU A 245 -12.93 -0.20 4.50
CA LEU A 245 -13.80 -1.18 5.12
C LEU A 245 -13.05 -1.80 6.29
N ASP A 246 -13.66 -1.76 7.48
CA ASP A 246 -13.17 -2.45 8.66
C ASP A 246 -14.34 -3.18 9.33
N ALA A 247 -14.33 -4.51 9.22
CA ALA A 247 -15.30 -5.41 9.82
C ALA A 247 -14.56 -6.60 10.44
N PRO A 248 -13.82 -6.39 11.55
CA PRO A 248 -12.96 -7.40 12.14
C PRO A 248 -13.73 -8.62 12.65
N GLU A 249 -14.97 -8.46 13.11
CA GLU A 249 -15.85 -9.55 13.53
C GLU A 249 -16.20 -10.49 12.37
N ALA A 250 -16.28 -9.94 11.15
CA ALA A 250 -16.46 -10.68 9.92
C ALA A 250 -15.11 -11.07 9.26
N LYS A 251 -13.98 -10.73 9.89
CA LYS A 251 -12.62 -10.88 9.37
C LYS A 251 -12.45 -10.28 7.98
N VAL A 252 -13.01 -9.09 7.77
CA VAL A 252 -12.91 -8.38 6.49
C VAL A 252 -12.29 -7.00 6.71
N ARG A 253 -11.28 -6.68 5.91
CA ARG A 253 -10.77 -5.32 5.77
C ARG A 253 -10.54 -4.99 4.31
N GLY A 254 -10.68 -3.73 3.96
CA GLY A 254 -10.39 -3.27 2.61
C GLY A 254 -10.03 -1.80 2.55
N VAL A 255 -9.29 -1.45 1.51
CA VAL A 255 -8.93 -0.07 1.17
C VAL A 255 -9.11 0.12 -0.32
N VAL A 256 -9.75 1.22 -0.72
CA VAL A 256 -9.78 1.71 -2.09
C VAL A 256 -9.19 3.11 -2.09
N ILE A 257 -8.22 3.36 -2.96
CA ILE A 257 -7.66 4.70 -3.18
C ILE A 257 -7.87 5.08 -4.63
N ARG A 258 -8.47 6.25 -4.88
CA ARG A 258 -8.35 6.96 -6.16
C ARG A 258 -7.38 8.11 -5.96
N LEU A 259 -6.38 8.18 -6.83
CA LEU A 259 -5.47 9.31 -6.92
C LEU A 259 -5.32 9.75 -8.37
N GLY A 260 -5.90 10.90 -8.69
CA GLY A 260 -5.96 11.43 -10.05
C GLY A 260 -6.56 10.42 -11.03
N GLN A 261 -5.72 10.00 -11.98
CA GLN A 261 -5.98 9.08 -13.08
C GLN A 261 -5.88 7.60 -12.73
N TYR A 262 -5.54 7.24 -11.49
CA TYR A 262 -5.47 5.85 -11.05
C TYR A 262 -6.42 5.58 -9.90
N CYS A 263 -6.93 4.35 -9.86
CA CYS A 263 -7.63 3.82 -8.69
C CYS A 263 -7.18 2.39 -8.43
N GLN A 264 -6.89 2.07 -7.17
CA GLN A 264 -6.56 0.72 -6.72
C GLN A 264 -7.44 0.34 -5.54
N GLY A 265 -7.83 -0.92 -5.48
CA GLY A 265 -8.60 -1.49 -4.38
C GLY A 265 -8.02 -2.81 -3.93
N ILE A 266 -8.03 -3.05 -2.63
CA ILE A 266 -7.78 -4.34 -2.00
C ILE A 266 -8.86 -4.60 -0.96
N ILE A 267 -9.35 -5.84 -0.92
CA ILE A 267 -10.13 -6.37 0.19
C ILE A 267 -9.53 -7.73 0.58
N VAL A 268 -9.39 -7.97 1.87
CA VAL A 268 -8.99 -9.26 2.44
C VAL A 268 -10.12 -9.75 3.32
N ARG A 269 -10.59 -10.96 3.03
CA ARG A 269 -11.57 -11.71 3.82
C ARG A 269 -10.91 -12.99 4.29
N ASP A 270 -10.86 -13.19 5.60
CA ASP A 270 -10.04 -14.24 6.21
C ASP A 270 -8.59 -14.15 5.72
N ALA A 271 -8.16 -15.08 4.86
CA ALA A 271 -6.82 -15.13 4.24
C ALA A 271 -6.86 -14.98 2.71
N VAL A 272 -8.01 -14.57 2.16
CA VAL A 272 -8.24 -14.48 0.72
C VAL A 272 -8.37 -13.02 0.32
N SER A 273 -7.55 -12.58 -0.63
CA SER A 273 -7.59 -11.22 -1.15
C SER A 273 -8.35 -11.12 -2.47
N THR A 274 -8.94 -9.96 -2.71
CA THR A 274 -9.36 -9.50 -4.04
C THR A 274 -8.78 -8.12 -4.28
N ILE A 275 -8.23 -7.90 -5.47
CA ILE A 275 -7.67 -6.61 -5.89
C ILE A 275 -8.28 -6.14 -7.19
N GLU A 276 -8.28 -4.82 -7.37
CA GLU A 276 -8.52 -4.17 -8.66
C GLU A 276 -7.54 -3.02 -8.88
N ARG A 277 -7.17 -2.83 -10.14
CA ARG A 277 -6.47 -1.63 -10.62
C ARG A 277 -7.23 -1.04 -11.80
N TRP A 278 -7.40 0.26 -11.78
CA TRP A 278 -8.06 1.06 -12.80
C TRP A 278 -7.18 2.22 -13.23
N GLY A 279 -7.24 2.55 -14.51
CA GLY A 279 -6.63 3.74 -15.10
C GLY A 279 -7.67 4.53 -15.89
N PHE A 280 -7.54 5.85 -15.90
CA PHE A 280 -8.32 6.71 -16.77
C PHE A 280 -7.63 6.84 -18.12
N GLU A 281 -8.34 6.50 -19.20
CA GLU A 281 -7.84 6.63 -20.57
C GLU A 281 -8.45 7.84 -21.24
N GLU A 282 -7.62 8.85 -21.54
CA GLU A 282 -8.05 10.01 -22.30
C GLU A 282 -8.28 9.68 -23.78
N LYS A 283 -9.39 10.17 -24.32
CA LYS A 283 -9.66 10.15 -25.75
C LYS A 283 -9.22 11.47 -26.38
N LYS A 284 -8.27 11.41 -27.30
CA LYS A 284 -7.77 12.57 -28.06
C LYS A 284 -8.48 12.72 -29.40
N GLY A 285 -8.83 13.96 -29.76
CA GLY A 285 -9.38 14.31 -31.06
C GLY A 285 -8.31 14.43 -32.14
N LYS A 286 -8.72 14.73 -33.38
CA LYS A 286 -7.81 14.87 -34.54
C LYS A 286 -6.69 15.92 -34.36
N ASN A 287 -6.89 16.88 -33.46
CA ASN A 287 -5.93 17.93 -33.12
C ASN A 287 -5.08 17.61 -31.88
N GLY A 288 -5.13 16.38 -31.37
CA GLY A 288 -4.41 15.96 -30.17
C GLY A 288 -4.99 16.43 -28.84
N LYS A 289 -6.06 17.26 -28.84
CA LYS A 289 -6.73 17.71 -27.62
C LYS A 289 -7.60 16.61 -27.03
N VAL A 290 -7.70 16.57 -25.71
CA VAL A 290 -8.61 15.67 -24.98
C VAL A 290 -10.06 16.08 -25.27
N VAL A 291 -10.86 15.14 -25.76
CA VAL A 291 -12.28 15.33 -26.10
C VAL A 291 -13.20 14.40 -25.32
N GLY A 292 -12.64 13.60 -24.42
CA GLY A 292 -13.33 12.58 -23.67
C GLY A 292 -12.34 11.72 -22.89
N GLY A 293 -12.86 10.73 -22.19
CA GLY A 293 -12.07 9.66 -21.59
C GLY A 293 -12.98 8.71 -20.83
N ASP A 294 -12.43 7.59 -20.40
CA ASP A 294 -13.18 6.58 -19.66
C ASP A 294 -12.27 5.83 -18.68
N TRP A 295 -12.85 5.34 -17.60
CA TRP A 295 -12.15 4.48 -16.65
C TRP A 295 -12.10 3.06 -17.17
N LYS A 296 -10.89 2.50 -17.23
CA LYS A 296 -10.67 1.10 -17.62
C LYS A 296 -10.07 0.33 -16.46
N ARG A 297 -10.69 -0.80 -16.13
CA ARG A 297 -10.06 -1.78 -15.24
C ARG A 297 -8.92 -2.41 -16.01
N VAL A 298 -7.71 -2.27 -15.48
CA VAL A 298 -6.49 -2.81 -16.10
C VAL A 298 -6.05 -4.10 -15.42
N ALA A 299 -6.46 -4.34 -14.17
CA ALA A 299 -6.24 -5.61 -13.51
C ALA A 299 -7.34 -5.94 -12.49
N ARG A 300 -7.58 -7.24 -12.33
CA ARG A 300 -8.42 -7.84 -11.29
C ARG A 300 -7.94 -9.25 -10.97
N ILE A 301 -7.77 -9.54 -9.69
CA ILE A 301 -7.54 -10.88 -9.16
C ILE A 301 -8.48 -11.10 -7.98
N GLY A 302 -9.21 -12.22 -7.96
CA GLY A 302 -10.19 -12.56 -6.92
C GLY A 302 -11.64 -12.20 -7.25
N ASP A 303 -12.51 -12.43 -6.27
CA ASP A 303 -13.94 -12.64 -6.47
C ASP A 303 -14.83 -11.68 -5.68
N ASP A 304 -14.28 -10.99 -4.66
CA ASP A 304 -15.05 -10.02 -3.87
C ASP A 304 -15.31 -8.72 -4.65
N PHE A 305 -16.33 -7.99 -4.18
CA PHE A 305 -16.67 -6.68 -4.72
C PHE A 305 -15.77 -5.58 -4.15
N LEU A 306 -15.31 -4.68 -5.01
CA LEU A 306 -14.58 -3.47 -4.65
C LEU A 306 -15.34 -2.24 -5.20
N PRO A 307 -15.66 -1.23 -4.38
CA PRO A 307 -16.39 -0.04 -4.84
C PRO A 307 -15.48 0.96 -5.58
N CYS A 308 -14.51 0.50 -6.39
CA CYS A 308 -13.61 1.38 -7.14
C CYS A 308 -14.41 2.40 -7.99
N ALA A 309 -15.45 1.94 -8.67
CA ALA A 309 -16.25 2.77 -9.56
C ALA A 309 -16.99 3.92 -8.88
N THR A 310 -17.29 3.84 -7.58
CA THR A 310 -17.94 4.96 -6.87
C THR A 310 -16.98 6.13 -6.70
N THR A 311 -15.66 5.87 -6.66
CA THR A 311 -14.65 6.94 -6.58
C THR A 311 -14.56 7.75 -7.86
N PHE A 312 -15.10 7.26 -8.99
CA PHE A 312 -15.06 7.94 -10.29
C PHE A 312 -16.07 9.10 -10.37
N GLN A 313 -17.07 9.09 -9.50
CA GLN A 313 -18.11 10.11 -9.35
C GLN A 313 -17.90 10.82 -8.00
N PRO A 314 -16.87 11.69 -7.87
CA PRO A 314 -16.53 12.31 -6.59
C PRO A 314 -17.69 13.11 -5.99
N GLU A 315 -18.58 13.66 -6.80
CA GLU A 315 -19.75 14.46 -6.42
C GLU A 315 -20.76 13.70 -5.54
N ILE A 316 -20.85 12.36 -5.66
CA ILE A 316 -21.75 11.56 -4.83
C ILE A 316 -21.10 11.12 -3.50
N LEU A 317 -19.80 11.38 -3.31
CA LEU A 317 -19.05 11.01 -2.12
C LEU A 317 -18.88 12.20 -1.17
N THR A 318 -19.07 11.94 0.11
CA THR A 318 -18.86 12.91 1.19
C THR A 318 -18.06 12.22 2.30
N VAL A 319 -17.02 12.87 2.84
CA VAL A 319 -16.25 12.37 3.99
C VAL A 319 -17.20 12.08 5.14
N GLY A 320 -17.06 10.93 5.81
CA GLY A 320 -18.05 10.48 6.79
C GLY A 320 -19.18 9.63 6.22
N GLY A 321 -19.35 9.66 4.89
CA GLY A 321 -20.37 8.90 4.17
C GLY A 321 -20.04 7.41 4.06
N ARG A 322 -21.02 6.64 3.58
CA ARG A 322 -20.91 5.19 3.40
C ARG A 322 -21.29 4.75 1.99
N VAL A 323 -20.52 3.81 1.45
CA VAL A 323 -20.83 3.08 0.22
C VAL A 323 -21.12 1.64 0.62
N ARG A 324 -22.36 1.18 0.42
CA ARG A 324 -22.82 -0.14 0.84
C ARG A 324 -22.99 -1.08 -0.35
N TYR A 325 -22.46 -2.29 -0.23
CA TYR A 325 -22.71 -3.39 -1.15
C TYR A 325 -22.89 -4.69 -0.37
N GLY A 326 -24.04 -5.34 -0.51
CA GLY A 326 -24.39 -6.49 0.32
C GLY A 326 -24.31 -6.17 1.81
N ASN A 327 -23.50 -6.93 2.54
CA ASN A 327 -23.27 -6.76 3.98
C ASN A 327 -22.02 -5.91 4.30
N HIS A 328 -21.36 -5.35 3.29
CA HIS A 328 -20.13 -4.60 3.44
C HIS A 328 -20.41 -3.10 3.32
N GLU A 329 -19.99 -2.35 4.33
CA GLU A 329 -20.02 -0.88 4.33
C GLU A 329 -18.60 -0.33 4.24
N TRP A 330 -18.36 0.49 3.22
CA TRP A 330 -17.11 1.21 3.02
C TRP A 330 -17.31 2.66 3.44
N PHE A 331 -16.48 3.13 4.35
CA PHE A 331 -16.48 4.50 4.83
C PHE A 331 -15.64 5.39 3.93
N VAL A 332 -16.14 6.59 3.62
CA VAL A 332 -15.36 7.62 2.91
C VAL A 332 -14.45 8.33 3.92
N ASP A 333 -13.21 7.87 4.01
CA ASP A 333 -12.21 8.35 4.97
C ASP A 333 -11.54 9.66 4.49
N GLU A 334 -11.27 9.76 3.18
CA GLU A 334 -10.65 10.94 2.56
C GLU A 334 -11.39 11.32 1.28
N LYS A 335 -11.57 12.62 1.07
CA LYS A 335 -11.88 13.23 -0.23
C LYS A 335 -11.25 14.62 -0.29
N VAL A 336 -10.15 14.74 -1.01
CA VAL A 336 -9.44 16.00 -1.26
C VAL A 336 -9.48 16.30 -2.76
N GLU A 337 -9.87 17.53 -3.09
CA GLU A 337 -9.89 18.07 -4.44
C GLU A 337 -8.88 19.22 -4.53
N TRP A 338 -8.08 19.26 -5.60
CA TRP A 338 -7.20 20.40 -5.85
C TRP A 338 -6.97 20.62 -7.35
N GLN A 339 -6.48 21.81 -7.67
CA GLN A 339 -5.98 22.17 -8.99
C GLN A 339 -4.51 22.56 -8.84
N ASP A 340 -3.73 22.38 -9.90
CA ASP A 340 -2.40 22.97 -9.93
C ASP A 340 -2.58 24.50 -9.92
N VAL A 341 -1.89 25.18 -9.00
CA VAL A 341 -1.84 26.64 -9.04
C VAL A 341 -1.12 27.01 -10.33
N MET A 342 -1.84 27.56 -11.31
CA MET A 342 -1.19 28.17 -12.47
C MET A 342 -0.34 29.31 -11.92
N GLY A 343 0.99 29.16 -11.99
CA GLY A 343 1.93 30.17 -11.52
C GLY A 343 1.59 31.54 -12.13
N GLN A 344 1.45 32.54 -11.26
CA GLN A 344 1.49 33.95 -11.66
C GLN A 344 2.91 34.35 -12.05
#